data_AF-K1LWL4-F1
#
_entry.id   AF-K1LWL4-F1
#
_cell.length_a   1.000
_cell.length_b   1.000
_cell.length_c   1.000
_cell.angle_alpha   90.00
_cell.angle_beta   90.00
_cell.angle_gamma   90.00
#
_symmetry.space_group_name_H-M   'P 1'
#
loop_
_entity.id
_entity.type
_entity.pdbx_description
1 polymer ?
#
loop_
_entity_poly.entity_id
_entity_poly.type
_entity_poly.pdbx_seq_one_letter_code
_entity_poly.pdbx_strand_id
1 'polypeptide(L)'
;MKHLKTLLPLLILSFLISCGKHHKKEDSFTLTDTEKSKIERIVENHLKGELFSKTGKHVPVRVENSIVKEIDGNMYIVSTYGEYTSTSLLDKNTSTMEYEYAGITCTSSGCSANNECIPKSKASCTPCTLGDCSKSVTSFE
;
A
#
# COMPACT_ATOMS: atom_id res chain seq x y z
N MET A 1 47.23 35.21 -41.76
CA MET A 1 47.78 34.19 -42.69
C MET A 1 48.28 33.04 -41.81
N LYS A 2 47.50 31.94 -41.68
CA LYS A 2 47.71 30.63 -42.35
C LYS A 2 49.17 30.16 -42.21
N HIS A 3 49.53 29.03 -41.58
CA HIS A 3 49.10 27.63 -41.77
C HIS A 3 49.60 26.82 -40.55
N LEU A 4 48.82 25.95 -39.91
CA LEU A 4 48.52 24.56 -40.31
C LEU A 4 49.77 23.66 -40.41
N LYS A 5 49.97 22.75 -39.45
CA LYS A 5 50.16 21.29 -39.63
C LYS A 5 50.55 20.60 -38.30
N THR A 6 49.64 19.86 -37.66
CA THR A 6 49.43 18.38 -37.74
C THR A 6 50.48 17.57 -36.96
N LEU A 7 50.06 16.82 -35.94
CA LEU A 7 50.13 15.35 -35.87
C LEU A 7 49.83 14.83 -34.44
N LEU A 8 48.64 14.25 -34.31
CA LEU A 8 48.26 13.26 -33.30
C LEU A 8 49.01 11.95 -33.58
N PRO A 9 49.41 11.17 -32.56
CA PRO A 9 48.78 9.85 -32.46
C PRO A 9 48.57 9.32 -31.03
N LEU A 10 47.53 8.49 -30.91
CA LEU A 10 47.36 7.32 -30.04
C LEU A 10 47.89 7.36 -28.59
N LEU A 11 46.96 7.34 -27.64
CA LEU A 11 47.03 6.33 -26.59
C LEU A 11 45.64 5.78 -26.27
N ILE A 12 45.37 4.63 -26.90
CA ILE A 12 44.33 3.69 -26.52
C ILE A 12 44.73 3.18 -25.12
N LEU A 13 43.96 3.52 -24.09
CA LEU A 13 43.94 2.72 -22.88
C LEU A 13 42.49 2.51 -22.44
N SER A 14 41.94 1.48 -23.06
CA SER A 14 40.94 0.56 -22.54
C SER A 14 40.98 0.46 -21.01
N PHE A 15 40.10 1.18 -20.33
CA PHE A 15 39.51 0.69 -19.09
C PHE A 15 38.01 0.60 -19.31
N LEU A 16 37.64 -0.57 -19.84
CA LEU A 16 36.35 -1.19 -19.63
C LEU A 16 36.17 -1.32 -18.11
N ILE A 17 35.74 -0.24 -17.45
CA ILE A 17 35.11 -0.37 -16.14
C ILE A 17 33.74 -0.98 -16.45
N SER A 18 33.77 -2.31 -16.54
CA SER A 18 32.63 -3.18 -16.33
C SER A 18 32.06 -2.86 -14.96
N CYS A 19 31.20 -1.84 -14.88
CA CYS A 19 30.20 -1.80 -13.84
C CYS A 19 29.15 -2.83 -14.26
N GLY A 20 29.42 -4.08 -13.87
CA GLY A 20 28.39 -5.11 -13.78
C GLY A 20 27.25 -4.51 -12.97
N LYS A 21 26.20 -4.07 -13.67
CA LYS A 21 24.92 -3.82 -13.05
C LYS A 21 24.43 -5.19 -12.59
N HIS A 22 24.88 -5.60 -11.41
CA HIS A 22 24.08 -6.42 -10.53
C HIS A 22 22.81 -5.61 -10.24
N HIS A 23 21.91 -5.57 -11.22
CA HIS A 23 20.50 -5.43 -10.94
C HIS A 23 20.16 -6.64 -10.08
N LYS A 24 20.30 -6.49 -8.77
CA LYS A 24 19.52 -7.30 -7.84
C LYS A 24 18.10 -7.20 -8.39
N LYS A 25 17.53 -8.33 -8.83
CA LYS A 25 16.09 -8.40 -9.07
C LYS A 25 15.48 -7.87 -7.78
N GLU A 26 14.86 -6.71 -7.86
CA GLU A 26 14.07 -6.22 -6.76
C GLU A 26 12.91 -7.20 -6.68
N ASP A 27 12.95 -8.03 -5.66
CA ASP A 27 11.96 -9.03 -5.33
C ASP A 27 10.64 -8.28 -5.04
N SER A 28 9.87 -8.00 -6.11
CA SER A 28 8.68 -7.17 -6.07
C SER A 28 7.50 -8.00 -5.60
N PHE A 29 7.02 -7.72 -4.37
CA PHE A 29 5.81 -8.32 -3.84
C PHE A 29 4.58 -7.83 -4.60
N THR A 30 3.61 -8.71 -4.83
CA THR A 30 2.34 -8.38 -5.51
C THR A 30 1.15 -8.70 -4.62
N LEU A 31 0.06 -7.95 -4.78
CA LEU A 31 -1.23 -8.31 -4.16
C LEU A 31 -2.10 -8.98 -5.20
N THR A 32 -2.52 -10.21 -4.95
CA THR A 32 -3.37 -10.97 -5.87
C THR A 32 -4.80 -10.42 -5.89
N ASP A 33 -5.52 -10.62 -7.00
CA ASP A 33 -6.92 -10.22 -7.10
C ASP A 33 -7.81 -10.96 -6.08
N THR A 34 -7.46 -12.20 -5.74
CA THR A 34 -8.15 -12.98 -4.71
C THR A 34 -7.98 -12.36 -3.33
N GLU A 35 -6.76 -12.01 -2.93
CA GLU A 35 -6.52 -11.40 -1.63
C GLU A 35 -7.10 -9.98 -1.57
N LYS A 36 -6.99 -9.21 -2.66
CA LYS A 36 -7.67 -7.92 -2.80
C LYS A 36 -9.17 -8.04 -2.60
N SER A 37 -9.83 -8.97 -3.30
CA SER A 37 -11.29 -9.19 -3.19
C SER A 37 -11.71 -9.61 -1.79
N LYS A 38 -10.87 -10.39 -1.10
CA LYS A 38 -11.10 -10.79 0.30
C LYS A 38 -11.04 -9.57 1.22
N ILE A 39 -10.03 -8.72 1.09
CA ILE A 39 -9.91 -7.50 1.89
C ILE A 39 -11.08 -6.55 1.62
N GLU A 40 -11.47 -6.36 0.36
CA GLU A 40 -12.63 -5.54 0.00
C GLU A 40 -13.92 -6.05 0.66
N ARG A 41 -14.16 -7.36 0.69
CA ARG A 41 -15.31 -7.94 1.41
C ARG A 41 -15.29 -7.67 2.91
N ILE A 42 -14.11 -7.71 3.53
CA ILE A 42 -13.95 -7.38 4.96
C ILE A 42 -14.32 -5.92 5.20
N VAL A 43 -13.82 -5.01 4.34
CA VAL A 43 -14.14 -3.58 4.38
C VAL A 43 -15.65 -3.34 4.19
N GLU A 44 -16.27 -3.95 3.18
CA GLU A 44 -17.70 -3.81 2.91
C GLU A 44 -18.56 -4.29 4.08
N ASN A 45 -18.20 -5.42 4.69
CA ASN A 45 -18.93 -5.97 5.83
C ASN A 45 -18.79 -5.09 7.07
N HIS A 46 -17.59 -4.57 7.35
CA HIS A 46 -17.37 -3.62 8.43
C HIS A 46 -18.21 -2.35 8.24
N LEU A 47 -18.14 -1.73 7.06
CA LEU A 47 -18.91 -0.54 6.72
C LEU A 47 -20.42 -0.75 6.78
N LYS A 48 -20.93 -1.91 6.33
CA LYS A 48 -22.36 -2.26 6.46
C LYS A 48 -22.81 -2.25 7.93
N GLY A 49 -21.99 -2.83 8.82
CA GLY A 49 -22.24 -2.84 10.25
C GLY A 49 -22.25 -1.43 10.83
N GLU A 50 -21.20 -0.66 10.58
CA GLU A 50 -21.07 0.73 11.05
C GLU A 50 -22.23 1.62 10.58
N LEU A 51 -22.60 1.56 9.30
CA LEU A 51 -23.69 2.37 8.74
C LEU A 51 -25.04 1.93 9.29
N PHE A 52 -25.26 0.62 9.48
CA PHE A 52 -26.47 0.13 10.12
C PHE A 52 -26.56 0.62 11.57
N SER A 53 -25.49 0.54 12.35
CA SER A 53 -25.46 1.03 13.72
C SER A 53 -25.72 2.54 13.83
N LYS A 54 -25.27 3.34 12.86
CA LYS A 54 -25.49 4.79 12.82
C LYS A 54 -26.88 5.20 12.33
N THR A 55 -27.45 4.47 11.36
CA THR A 55 -28.66 4.90 10.64
C THR A 55 -29.90 4.04 10.90
N GLY A 56 -29.73 2.85 11.46
CA GLY A 56 -30.77 1.83 11.58
C GLY A 56 -31.21 1.20 10.25
N LYS A 57 -30.50 1.45 9.15
CA LYS A 57 -30.86 0.97 7.81
C LYS A 57 -29.75 0.13 7.19
N HIS A 58 -30.15 -0.89 6.44
CA HIS A 58 -29.22 -1.65 5.60
C HIS A 58 -28.86 -0.82 4.37
N VAL A 59 -27.62 -0.38 4.31
CA VAL A 59 -27.06 0.36 3.17
C VAL A 59 -26.25 -0.61 2.31
N PRO A 60 -26.49 -0.69 0.98
CA PRO A 60 -25.62 -1.44 0.10
C PRO A 60 -24.25 -0.76 0.03
N VAL A 61 -23.23 -1.44 0.54
CA VAL A 61 -21.82 -1.01 0.46
C VAL A 61 -21.11 -1.85 -0.58
N ARG A 62 -20.41 -1.17 -1.48
CA ARG A 62 -19.49 -1.76 -2.45
C ARG A 62 -18.25 -0.88 -2.55
N VAL A 63 -17.07 -1.45 -2.39
CA VAL A 63 -15.83 -0.69 -2.53
C VAL A 63 -15.73 -0.11 -3.95
N GLU A 64 -15.40 1.18 -4.03
CA GLU A 64 -15.31 1.92 -5.30
C GLU A 64 -13.91 1.82 -5.90
N ASN A 65 -12.89 1.92 -5.04
CA ASN A 65 -11.50 1.85 -5.44
C ASN A 65 -10.66 1.24 -4.31
N SER A 66 -9.58 0.56 -4.70
CA SER A 66 -8.59 0.01 -3.77
C SER A 66 -7.20 0.10 -4.39
N ILE A 67 -6.28 0.73 -3.67
CA ILE A 67 -4.89 0.91 -4.10
C ILE A 67 -3.92 0.41 -3.03
N VAL A 68 -2.83 -0.22 -3.47
CA VAL A 68 -1.72 -0.56 -2.59
C VAL A 68 -0.86 0.68 -2.39
N LYS A 69 -0.52 1.01 -1.15
CA LYS A 69 0.26 2.19 -0.78
C LYS A 69 1.23 1.86 0.35
N GLU A 70 2.44 2.39 0.25
CA GLU A 70 3.41 2.40 1.34
C GLU A 70 3.17 3.63 2.23
N ILE A 71 3.10 3.42 3.54
CA ILE A 71 2.95 4.47 4.55
C ILE A 71 3.91 4.14 5.70
N ASP A 72 4.85 5.04 6.01
CA ASP A 72 5.85 4.87 7.07
C ASP A 72 6.59 3.51 7.01
N GLY A 73 6.96 3.07 5.81
CA GLY A 73 7.70 1.82 5.59
C GLY A 73 6.88 0.53 5.66
N ASN A 74 5.57 0.62 5.89
CA ASN A 74 4.65 -0.51 5.90
C ASN A 74 3.74 -0.47 4.68
N MET A 75 3.30 -1.65 4.23
CA MET A 75 2.45 -1.79 3.06
C MET A 75 1.00 -1.94 3.47
N TYR A 76 0.13 -1.23 2.77
CA TYR A 76 -1.30 -1.23 3.02
C TYR A 76 -2.07 -1.34 1.73
N ILE A 77 -3.32 -1.79 1.82
CA ILE A 77 -4.34 -1.49 0.82
C ILE A 77 -5.31 -0.45 1.38
N VAL A 78 -5.52 0.60 0.61
CA VAL A 78 -6.42 1.71 0.92
C VAL A 78 -7.64 1.58 0.03
N SER A 79 -8.80 1.33 0.63
CA SER A 79 -10.08 1.14 -0.04
C SER A 79 -11.03 2.31 0.27
N THR A 80 -11.79 2.77 -0.72
CA THR A 80 -12.74 3.89 -0.57
C THR A 80 -14.18 3.49 -0.87
N TYR A 81 -15.11 4.11 -0.15
CA TYR A 81 -16.55 4.05 -0.39
C TYR A 81 -17.19 5.38 0.02
N GLY A 82 -17.66 6.17 -0.94
CA GLY A 82 -18.17 7.52 -0.66
C GLY A 82 -17.13 8.36 0.08
N GLU A 83 -17.49 8.84 1.27
CA GLU A 83 -16.58 9.59 2.16
C GLU A 83 -15.66 8.69 3.02
N TYR A 84 -15.93 7.39 3.10
CA TYR A 84 -15.18 6.47 3.95
C TYR A 84 -13.91 5.99 3.28
N THR A 85 -12.81 5.99 4.02
CA THR A 85 -11.55 5.35 3.65
C THR A 85 -11.22 4.28 4.68
N SER A 86 -10.83 3.11 4.18
CA SER A 86 -10.39 1.98 4.98
C SER A 86 -8.96 1.62 4.62
N THR A 87 -8.07 1.60 5.61
CA THR A 87 -6.66 1.23 5.45
C THR A 87 -6.42 -0.12 6.13
N SER A 88 -6.03 -1.11 5.33
CA SER A 88 -5.80 -2.48 5.77
C SER A 88 -4.32 -2.81 5.70
N LEU A 89 -3.76 -3.35 6.78
CA LEU A 89 -2.34 -3.70 6.86
C LEU A 89 -2.06 -4.96 6.04
N LEU A 90 -0.91 -4.96 5.33
CA LEU A 90 -0.44 -6.09 4.55
C LEU A 90 0.87 -6.65 5.14
N ASP A 91 0.90 -7.97 5.31
CA ASP A 91 2.12 -8.72 5.61
C ASP A 91 2.77 -9.21 4.31
N LYS A 92 4.09 -9.43 4.35
CA LYS A 92 4.85 -10.01 3.24
C LYS A 92 4.93 -11.52 3.43
N ASN A 93 4.39 -12.30 2.50
CA ASN A 93 4.65 -13.73 2.43
C ASN A 93 5.89 -13.98 1.55
N THR A 94 7.05 -14.18 2.17
CA THR A 94 8.32 -14.40 1.47
C THR A 94 8.37 -15.72 0.71
N SER A 95 7.48 -16.67 1.00
CA SER A 95 7.43 -17.97 0.31
C SER A 95 6.75 -17.85 -1.05
N THR A 96 5.71 -17.03 -1.14
CA THR A 96 4.93 -16.82 -2.37
C THR A 96 5.27 -15.52 -3.09
N MET A 97 6.03 -14.62 -2.44
CA MET A 97 6.31 -13.27 -2.94
C MET A 97 5.04 -12.41 -3.07
N GLU A 98 4.06 -12.64 -2.20
CA GLU A 98 2.77 -11.96 -2.22
C GLU A 98 2.52 -11.17 -0.94
N TYR A 99 1.69 -10.12 -1.05
CA TYR A 99 1.11 -9.45 0.10
C TYR A 99 -0.14 -10.19 0.57
N GLU A 100 -0.27 -10.34 1.89
CA GLU A 100 -1.41 -10.98 2.54
C GLU A 100 -2.04 -10.04 3.57
N TYR A 101 -3.34 -10.17 3.81
CA TYR A 101 -4.01 -9.36 4.82
C TYR A 101 -3.51 -9.69 6.23
N ALA A 102 -3.00 -8.68 6.94
CA ALA A 102 -2.43 -8.83 8.27
C ALA A 102 -3.46 -8.91 9.41
N GLY A 103 -4.76 -8.97 9.08
CA GLY A 103 -5.85 -9.17 10.04
C GLY A 103 -6.43 -7.90 10.66
N ILE A 104 -6.02 -6.71 10.20
CA ILE A 104 -6.56 -5.44 10.71
C ILE A 104 -6.86 -4.42 9.59
N THR A 105 -8.01 -3.77 9.73
CA THR A 105 -8.45 -2.63 8.94
C THR A 105 -8.87 -1.50 9.87
N CYS A 106 -8.46 -0.28 9.55
CA CYS A 106 -8.92 0.94 10.21
C CYS A 106 -9.74 1.77 9.21
N THR A 107 -10.90 2.27 9.63
CA THR A 107 -11.86 2.94 8.75
C THR A 107 -12.33 4.25 9.36
N SER A 108 -12.32 5.32 8.57
CA SER A 108 -12.77 6.67 8.96
C SER A 108 -13.37 7.39 7.76
N SER A 109 -14.30 8.32 8.01
CA SER A 109 -14.85 9.25 7.01
C SER A 109 -14.23 10.65 7.09
N GLY A 110 -13.60 11.01 8.22
CA GLY A 110 -13.07 12.35 8.46
C GLY A 110 -11.54 12.49 8.50
N CYS A 111 -10.81 11.41 8.78
CA CYS A 111 -9.37 11.44 9.08
C CYS A 111 -8.47 10.80 8.00
N SER A 112 -9.04 10.39 6.89
CA SER A 112 -8.34 9.64 5.84
C SER A 112 -7.23 10.42 5.13
N ALA A 113 -7.24 11.75 5.17
CA ALA A 113 -6.32 12.60 4.41
C ALA A 113 -4.92 12.76 5.04
N ASN A 114 -4.75 12.52 6.35
CA ASN A 114 -3.55 12.93 7.11
C ASN A 114 -2.73 11.77 7.69
N ASN A 115 -2.79 10.57 7.09
CA ASN A 115 -2.22 9.34 7.68
C ASN A 115 -2.77 9.01 9.09
N GLU A 116 -3.95 9.54 9.40
CA GLU A 116 -4.69 9.23 10.63
C GLU A 116 -5.64 8.06 10.37
N CYS A 117 -6.03 7.35 11.42
CA CYS A 117 -6.81 6.11 11.32
C CYS A 117 -6.18 5.03 10.43
N ILE A 118 -4.90 4.75 10.65
CA ILE A 118 -4.12 3.71 9.97
C ILE A 118 -3.73 2.62 10.97
N PRO A 119 -3.66 1.34 10.60
CA PRO A 119 -3.14 0.32 11.50
C PRO A 119 -1.69 0.62 11.93
N LYS A 120 -1.49 0.78 13.24
CA LYS A 120 -0.17 0.91 13.88
C LYS A 120 0.41 -0.44 14.26
N SER A 121 -0.46 -1.41 14.51
CA SER A 121 -0.15 -2.80 14.81
C SER A 121 -1.31 -3.67 14.35
N LYS A 122 -1.18 -5.00 14.45
CA LYS A 122 -2.29 -5.93 14.21
C LYS A 122 -3.48 -5.78 15.18
N ALA A 123 -3.39 -4.92 16.19
CA ALA A 123 -4.41 -4.75 17.22
C ALA A 123 -4.96 -3.31 17.35
N SER A 124 -4.29 -2.31 16.77
CA SER A 124 -4.59 -0.90 17.02
C SER A 124 -4.46 -0.01 15.78
N CYS A 125 -5.32 1.01 15.72
CA CYS A 125 -5.27 2.11 14.76
C CYS A 125 -4.58 3.32 15.38
N THR A 126 -3.95 4.15 14.54
CA THR A 126 -3.55 5.50 14.93
C THR A 126 -4.81 6.31 15.28
N PRO A 127 -4.72 7.19 16.29
CA PRO A 127 -5.83 8.05 16.64
C PRO A 127 -6.17 8.97 15.49
N CYS A 128 -7.42 9.40 15.47
CA CYS A 128 -7.97 10.35 14.53
C CYS A 128 -8.46 11.56 15.32
N THR A 129 -8.11 12.76 14.88
CA THR A 129 -8.42 14.00 15.60
C THR A 129 -9.93 14.22 15.78
N LEU A 130 -10.73 13.72 14.83
CA LEU A 130 -12.19 13.79 14.86
C LEU A 130 -12.85 12.64 15.64
N GLY A 131 -12.08 11.63 16.07
CA GLY A 131 -12.58 10.50 16.86
C GLY A 131 -13.43 9.48 16.09
N ASP A 132 -13.54 9.58 14.76
CA ASP A 132 -14.38 8.69 13.94
C ASP A 132 -13.64 7.44 13.42
N CYS A 133 -12.47 7.13 13.97
CA CYS A 133 -11.71 5.95 13.58
C CYS A 133 -12.30 4.68 14.19
N SER A 134 -12.85 3.82 13.33
CA SER A 134 -13.31 2.48 13.66
C SER A 134 -12.27 1.44 13.24
N LYS A 135 -12.26 0.29 13.91
CA LYS A 135 -11.37 -0.82 13.58
C LYS A 135 -12.15 -2.10 13.33
N SER A 136 -11.67 -2.89 12.38
CA SER A 136 -12.08 -4.28 12.18
C SER A 136 -10.86 -5.17 12.36
N VAL A 137 -10.98 -6.18 13.22
CA VAL A 137 -9.93 -7.18 13.45
C VAL A 137 -10.53 -8.53 13.10
N THR A 138 -9.89 -9.26 12.20
CA THR A 138 -10.21 -10.66 11.95
C THR A 138 -9.11 -11.49 12.58
N SER A 139 -9.39 -12.11 13.73
CA SER A 139 -8.47 -13.10 14.30
C SER A 139 -8.37 -14.27 13.32
N PHE A 140 -7.16 -14.54 12.84
CA PHE A 140 -6.79 -15.89 12.45
C PHE A 140 -6.50 -16.61 13.76
N GLU A 141 -7.49 -17.34 14.31
CA GLU A 141 -7.22 -18.41 15.27
C GLU A 141 -6.55 -19.58 14.55
#